data_AF-A0A317J582-F1
#
_entry.id   AF-A0A317J582-F1
#
_cell.length_a   1.000
_cell.length_b   1.000
_cell.length_c   1.000
_cell.angle_alpha   90.00
_cell.angle_beta   90.00
_cell.angle_gamma   90.00
#
_symmetry.space_group_name_H-M   'P 1'
#
loop_
_entity.id
_entity.type
_entity.pdbx_description
1 polymer ?
#
loop_
_entity_poly.entity_id
_entity_poly.type
_entity_poly.pdbx_seq_one_letter_code
_entity_poly.pdbx_strand_id
1 'polypeptide(L)'
;MSYSRRDFLKAAGSGIALTAVGGEAIVAAGTSPLTPMIREKATFLINGKAHLADYEARTTLWEVIAMQLGLTGTNRSCNRASCGACSVLVDGVPVYSCHTLATEAAGKKVLTIEGVGDEKNLHPLQQIGHIRVAADCGFCTAGWVVTAKALLDKNLNPTEGDVKAALAGHICRCAAYTNIIRTVVDSAAVLRGSRTPVEPAPESIIQIKQPMVRDYSTAGGHVPGNELPEGKTITRKWQGYPPENLNVLGKNMPPLPEVSVPRFTGKAQYASRVWLPNMLYARFLTCPHPHARIKTIDTAAAEKMPGVAYILTHQNAPQPKSAISVSTGGRIVGAPAPAGFRVVPEPLPVELNLQGEVAAIVVAETEDLAEDAAEAIQVEYEVLPFASLLKDAIAPDAPALREGRSNLLRHANSPKDFPNATWADQKGDIEKGFAEADIIKEFTYRFAGGVSVPMQPSGSVAKWDGDQLTFWGMGQGIYPVRAQLAAALGIDPSKIRFINRYNGSTFGAARLAAERFYPLIAHLAKVTGRPVKIMLPKDQELAQLQIKPETITKFKVGAKKDGRIVAIEHQVYVSVGDLES
;
A
#
# COMPACT_ATOMS: atom_id res chain seq x y z
N MET A 1 4.36 22.33 -9.99
CA MET A 1 3.73 22.97 -8.81
C MET A 1 2.47 22.22 -8.47
N SER A 2 2.38 21.60 -7.29
CA SER A 2 1.12 21.02 -6.80
C SER A 2 0.45 22.04 -5.88
N TYR A 3 -0.72 22.52 -6.25
CA TYR A 3 -1.53 23.33 -5.36
C TYR A 3 -2.13 22.42 -4.29
N SER A 4 -1.67 22.52 -3.04
CA SER A 4 -2.27 21.81 -1.92
C SER A 4 -3.26 22.72 -1.16
N ARG A 5 -4.27 22.12 -0.50
CA ARG A 5 -5.16 22.84 0.43
C ARG A 5 -4.35 23.62 1.48
N ARG A 6 -3.22 23.06 1.90
CA ARG A 6 -2.33 23.63 2.91
C ARG A 6 -1.72 24.94 2.43
N ASP A 7 -1.21 24.98 1.19
CA ASP A 7 -0.59 26.19 0.62
C ASP A 7 -1.61 27.32 0.50
N PHE A 8 -2.84 26.99 0.12
CA PHE A 8 -3.95 27.93 0.10
C PHE A 8 -4.27 28.48 1.50
N LEU A 9 -4.38 27.61 2.51
CA LEU A 9 -4.69 28.04 3.88
C LEU A 9 -3.54 28.83 4.53
N LYS A 10 -2.28 28.48 4.26
CA LYS A 10 -1.10 29.27 4.66
C LYS A 10 -1.16 30.67 4.05
N ALA A 11 -1.42 30.78 2.75
CA ALA A 11 -1.54 32.06 2.05
C ALA A 11 -2.70 32.90 2.60
N ALA A 12 -3.88 32.30 2.79
CA ALA A 12 -5.05 32.98 3.35
C ALA A 12 -4.85 33.43 4.81
N GLY A 13 -4.21 32.61 5.65
CA GLY A 13 -3.91 32.92 7.05
C GLY A 13 -2.84 34.00 7.23
N SER A 14 -1.99 34.23 6.23
CA SER A 14 -0.97 35.29 6.24
C SER A 14 -1.50 36.70 5.94
N GLY A 15 -2.80 36.84 5.63
CA GLY A 15 -3.41 38.13 5.30
C GLY A 15 -3.10 38.64 3.89
N ILE A 16 -2.50 37.82 3.02
CA ILE A 16 -2.29 38.15 1.60
C ILE A 16 -3.64 38.08 0.89
N ALA A 17 -4.18 39.23 0.48
CA ALA A 17 -5.41 39.31 -0.28
C ALA A 17 -5.25 38.61 -1.64
N LEU A 18 -5.93 37.46 -1.81
CA LEU A 18 -6.09 36.80 -3.11
C LEU A 18 -7.00 37.66 -4.00
N THR A 19 -6.41 38.58 -4.76
CA THR A 19 -7.10 39.20 -5.88
C THR A 19 -7.08 38.22 -7.05
N ALA A 20 -8.26 37.72 -7.42
CA ALA A 20 -8.45 36.86 -8.58
C ALA A 20 -8.29 37.69 -9.87
N VAL A 21 -7.05 37.92 -10.29
CA VAL A 21 -6.75 38.42 -11.64
C VAL A 21 -5.58 37.62 -12.18
N GLY A 22 -5.87 36.72 -13.13
CA GLY A 22 -4.94 36.18 -14.12
C GLY A 22 -3.59 35.65 -13.63
N GLY A 23 -3.52 34.34 -13.36
CA GLY A 23 -2.48 33.40 -13.81
C GLY A 23 -0.98 33.59 -13.48
N GLU A 24 -0.46 34.80 -13.25
CA GLU A 24 0.99 35.05 -13.27
C GLU A 24 1.53 35.80 -12.04
N ALA A 25 0.69 36.20 -11.08
CA ALA A 25 1.14 36.94 -9.90
C ALA A 25 1.12 36.12 -8.59
N ILE A 26 1.87 35.00 -8.54
CA ILE A 26 2.36 34.43 -7.26
C ILE A 26 3.84 34.07 -7.44
N VAL A 27 4.64 35.05 -7.85
CA VAL A 27 6.10 34.93 -7.93
C VAL A 27 6.69 35.96 -6.97
N ALA A 28 6.54 35.70 -5.67
CA ALA A 28 7.35 36.24 -4.56
C ALA A 28 6.73 35.84 -3.21
N ALA A 29 6.60 34.54 -2.93
CA ALA A 29 6.58 34.11 -1.53
C ALA A 29 8.03 34.04 -1.06
N GLY A 30 8.62 35.23 -0.86
CA GLY A 30 9.85 35.35 -0.10
C GLY A 30 9.65 34.77 1.30
N THR A 31 10.75 34.35 1.90
CA THR A 31 10.89 33.81 3.26
C THR A 31 10.29 34.75 4.33
N SER A 32 8.97 34.79 4.44
CA SER A 32 8.29 35.34 5.61
C SER A 32 8.33 34.28 6.71
N PRO A 33 8.64 34.64 7.96
CA PRO A 33 8.49 33.71 9.07
C PRO A 33 7.05 33.20 9.07
N LEU A 34 6.87 31.88 9.13
CA LEU A 34 5.57 31.24 9.25
C LEU A 34 4.83 31.86 10.44
N THR A 35 3.88 32.76 10.19
CA THR A 35 3.02 33.29 11.26
C THR A 35 2.33 32.09 11.91
N PRO A 36 2.38 31.94 13.24
CA PRO A 36 1.71 30.85 13.92
C PRO A 36 0.24 30.86 13.53
N MET A 37 -0.28 29.71 13.12
CA MET A 37 -1.69 29.60 12.77
C MET A 37 -2.57 29.91 13.98
N ILE A 38 -3.72 30.52 13.73
CA ILE A 38 -4.75 30.75 14.75
C ILE A 38 -5.16 29.40 15.35
N ARG A 39 -5.11 29.33 16.69
CA ARG A 39 -5.61 28.19 17.47
C ARG A 39 -7.01 28.48 17.97
N GLU A 40 -7.84 27.45 17.94
CA GLU A 40 -9.21 27.45 18.41
C GLU A 40 -9.40 26.37 19.48
N LYS A 41 -10.35 26.63 20.38
CA LYS A 41 -10.75 25.67 21.39
C LYS A 41 -12.25 25.47 21.28
N ALA A 42 -12.67 24.24 21.01
CA ALA A 42 -14.08 23.91 20.80
C ALA A 42 -14.46 22.57 21.40
N THR A 43 -15.76 22.43 21.68
CA THR A 43 -16.38 21.19 22.11
C THR A 43 -16.95 20.44 20.90
N PHE A 44 -16.68 19.15 20.80
CA PHE A 44 -17.20 18.23 19.79
C PHE A 44 -18.12 17.22 20.47
N LEU A 45 -19.34 17.02 19.95
CA LEU A 45 -20.29 16.04 20.47
C LEU A 45 -20.16 14.73 19.69
N ILE A 46 -19.20 13.88 20.07
CA ILE A 46 -18.86 12.66 19.33
C ILE A 46 -19.48 11.45 20.02
N ASN A 47 -20.23 10.63 19.27
CA ASN A 47 -20.90 9.42 19.75
C ASN A 47 -21.73 9.67 21.05
N GLY A 48 -22.37 10.84 21.13
CA GLY A 48 -23.17 11.25 22.28
C GLY A 48 -22.39 11.78 23.48
N LYS A 49 -21.06 11.93 23.39
CA LYS A 49 -20.20 12.48 24.46
C LYS A 49 -19.57 13.81 24.04
N ALA A 50 -19.42 14.72 24.99
CA ALA A 50 -18.71 15.98 24.77
C ALA A 50 -17.21 15.79 24.91
N HIS A 51 -16.45 16.27 23.93
CA HIS A 51 -15.00 16.24 23.91
C HIS A 51 -14.46 17.65 23.66
N LEU A 52 -13.54 18.11 24.49
CA LEU A 52 -12.87 19.40 24.33
C LEU A 52 -11.56 19.19 23.58
N ALA A 53 -11.30 20.00 22.55
CA ALA A 53 -10.07 19.96 21.78
C ALA A 53 -9.52 21.36 21.51
N ASP A 54 -8.20 21.46 21.45
CA ASP A 54 -7.43 22.66 21.11
C ASP A 54 -6.64 22.36 19.84
N TYR A 55 -6.91 23.10 18.77
CA TYR A 55 -6.46 22.78 17.42
C TYR A 55 -6.20 24.04 16.60
N GLU A 56 -5.44 23.93 15.52
CA GLU A 56 -5.23 25.05 14.60
C GLU A 56 -6.38 25.11 13.58
N ALA A 57 -6.70 26.29 13.04
CA ALA A 57 -7.83 26.44 12.11
C ALA A 57 -7.78 25.54 10.84
N ARG A 58 -6.60 25.03 10.45
CA ARG A 58 -6.44 24.07 9.32
C ARG A 58 -6.68 22.62 9.71
N THR A 59 -6.72 22.32 11.01
CA THR A 59 -6.85 20.95 11.51
C THR A 59 -8.18 20.39 11.02
N THR A 60 -8.12 19.21 10.44
CA THR A 60 -9.27 18.49 9.93
C THR A 60 -10.05 17.84 11.07
N LEU A 61 -11.33 17.57 10.82
CA LEU A 61 -12.15 16.80 11.74
C LEU A 61 -11.53 15.42 12.02
N TRP A 62 -10.90 14.78 11.01
CA TRP A 62 -10.23 13.49 11.20
C TRP A 62 -9.08 13.58 12.22
N GLU A 63 -8.26 14.62 12.15
CA GLU A 63 -7.12 14.80 13.05
C GLU A 63 -7.58 15.02 14.49
N VAL A 64 -8.65 15.79 14.71
CA VAL A 64 -9.25 15.92 16.05
C VAL A 64 -9.75 14.57 16.55
N ILE A 65 -10.55 13.86 15.76
CA ILE A 65 -11.13 12.56 16.15
C ILE A 65 -10.04 11.52 16.46
N ALA A 66 -9.11 11.30 15.54
CA ALA A 66 -8.17 10.20 15.63
C ALA A 66 -6.91 10.54 16.41
N MET A 67 -6.30 11.71 16.18
CA MET A 67 -5.00 12.05 16.74
C MET A 67 -5.09 12.71 18.12
N GLN A 68 -6.08 13.58 18.34
CA GLN A 68 -6.22 14.27 19.63
C GLN A 68 -7.10 13.51 20.62
N LEU A 69 -8.24 12.97 20.14
CA LEU A 69 -9.23 12.29 21.00
C LEU A 69 -9.05 10.77 21.08
N GLY A 70 -8.19 10.18 20.24
CA GLY A 70 -7.87 8.75 20.28
C GLY A 70 -8.95 7.82 19.74
N LEU A 71 -9.94 8.34 19.01
CA LEU A 71 -10.99 7.56 18.33
C LEU A 71 -10.49 7.10 16.96
N THR A 72 -9.71 6.02 16.96
CA THR A 72 -8.92 5.58 15.80
C THR A 72 -9.67 4.69 14.80
N GLY A 73 -10.96 4.41 15.05
CA GLY A 73 -11.79 3.58 14.18
C GLY A 73 -12.06 4.22 12.81
N THR A 74 -12.05 5.55 12.73
CA THR A 74 -12.18 6.29 11.48
C THR A 74 -10.84 6.32 10.74
N ASN A 75 -10.76 5.75 9.53
CA ASN A 75 -9.48 5.60 8.82
C ASN A 75 -9.15 6.77 7.89
N ARG A 76 -7.88 7.20 7.83
CA ARG A 76 -7.37 8.10 6.79
C ARG A 76 -6.56 7.31 5.77
N SER A 77 -6.94 7.41 4.51
CA SER A 77 -6.32 6.72 3.38
C SER A 77 -5.79 7.69 2.33
N CYS A 78 -6.66 8.24 1.48
CA CYS A 78 -6.24 9.17 0.42
C CYS A 78 -5.89 10.56 0.92
N ASN A 79 -6.46 10.99 2.06
CA ASN A 79 -6.40 12.36 2.59
C ASN A 79 -6.78 13.46 1.56
N ARG A 80 -7.66 13.13 0.60
CA ARG A 80 -8.03 13.98 -0.56
C ARG A 80 -9.51 13.86 -0.93
N ALA A 81 -10.37 13.49 0.01
CA ALA A 81 -11.83 13.37 -0.21
C ALA A 81 -12.25 12.41 -1.35
N SER A 82 -11.42 11.41 -1.72
CA SER A 82 -11.71 10.54 -2.89
C SER A 82 -12.13 9.12 -2.53
N CYS A 83 -11.81 8.63 -1.32
CA CYS A 83 -11.89 7.19 -1.02
C CYS A 83 -12.98 6.77 -0.03
N GLY A 84 -13.61 7.71 0.69
CA GLY A 84 -14.65 7.42 1.69
C GLY A 84 -14.22 6.73 2.99
N ALA A 85 -12.97 6.25 3.12
CA ALA A 85 -12.52 5.53 4.32
C ALA A 85 -12.62 6.34 5.64
N CYS A 86 -12.60 7.67 5.53
CA CYS A 86 -12.69 8.61 6.65
C CYS A 86 -14.11 9.08 6.95
N SER A 87 -15.14 8.49 6.35
CA SER A 87 -16.49 8.99 6.51
C SER A 87 -16.97 8.93 7.96
N VAL A 88 -17.56 10.04 8.40
CA VAL A 88 -18.28 10.20 9.67
C VAL A 88 -19.63 10.84 9.37
N LEU A 89 -20.58 10.82 10.30
CA LEU A 89 -21.78 11.65 10.18
C LEU A 89 -21.60 12.93 10.97
N VAL A 90 -21.94 14.08 10.37
CA VAL A 90 -22.10 15.36 11.07
C VAL A 90 -23.57 15.74 10.95
N ASP A 91 -24.26 15.84 12.09
CA ASP A 91 -25.71 16.05 12.19
C ASP A 91 -26.53 15.09 11.28
N GLY A 92 -26.09 13.82 11.22
CA GLY A 92 -26.73 12.78 10.43
C GLY A 92 -26.37 12.78 8.93
N VAL A 93 -25.52 13.69 8.47
CA VAL A 93 -25.06 13.76 7.07
C VAL A 93 -23.66 13.16 6.94
N PRO A 94 -23.43 12.20 6.02
CA PRO A 94 -22.09 11.68 5.76
C PRO A 94 -21.16 12.77 5.22
N VAL A 95 -19.98 12.92 5.83
CA VAL A 95 -18.92 13.82 5.37
C VAL A 95 -17.57 13.13 5.41
N TYR A 96 -16.64 13.59 4.57
CA TYR A 96 -15.25 13.13 4.60
C TYR A 96 -14.45 13.91 5.64
N SER A 97 -14.25 13.32 6.82
CA SER A 97 -13.56 14.00 7.93
C SER A 97 -12.13 14.44 7.62
N CYS A 98 -11.45 13.84 6.63
CA CYS A 98 -10.12 14.28 6.19
C CYS A 98 -10.13 15.61 5.41
N HIS A 99 -11.31 16.06 4.98
CA HIS A 99 -11.46 17.30 4.22
C HIS A 99 -12.29 18.36 4.95
N THR A 100 -13.25 17.95 5.78
CA THR A 100 -13.97 18.84 6.70
C THR A 100 -13.03 19.44 7.74
N LEU A 101 -13.07 20.75 7.93
CA LEU A 101 -12.29 21.42 8.98
C LEU A 101 -12.92 21.17 10.35
N ALA A 102 -12.08 21.11 11.38
CA ALA A 102 -12.55 20.93 12.75
C ALA A 102 -13.49 22.06 13.19
N THR A 103 -13.18 23.31 12.80
CA THR A 103 -14.01 24.49 13.06
C THR A 103 -15.43 24.34 12.49
N GLU A 104 -15.60 23.69 11.33
CA GLU A 104 -16.92 23.48 10.72
C GLU A 104 -17.78 22.46 11.48
N ALA A 105 -17.15 21.60 12.27
CA ALA A 105 -17.79 20.54 13.04
C ALA A 105 -17.92 20.86 14.55
N ALA A 106 -17.34 21.97 15.00
CA ALA A 106 -17.45 22.44 16.37
C ALA A 106 -18.91 22.57 16.81
N GLY A 107 -19.25 22.02 17.97
CA GLY A 107 -20.61 22.01 18.54
C GLY A 107 -21.62 21.08 17.86
N LYS A 108 -21.28 20.47 16.71
CA LYS A 108 -22.19 19.57 15.97
C LYS A 108 -22.13 18.14 16.50
N LYS A 109 -23.18 17.37 16.21
CA LYS A 109 -23.23 15.94 16.56
C LYS A 109 -22.44 15.14 15.55
N VAL A 110 -21.40 14.46 16.00
CA VAL A 110 -20.55 13.61 15.18
C VAL A 110 -20.79 12.14 15.53
N LEU A 111 -21.03 11.30 14.53
CA LEU A 111 -21.06 9.84 14.67
C LEU A 111 -19.90 9.21 13.91
N THR A 112 -19.11 8.42 14.63
CA THR A 112 -17.99 7.61 14.10
C THR A 112 -18.37 6.12 14.14
N ILE A 113 -17.50 5.25 13.61
CA ILE A 113 -17.76 3.80 13.63
C ILE A 113 -17.91 3.25 15.05
N GLU A 114 -17.18 3.82 16.02
CA GLU A 114 -17.27 3.46 17.45
C GLU A 114 -18.65 3.75 18.05
N GLY A 115 -19.41 4.69 17.47
CA GLY A 115 -20.77 5.01 17.89
C GLY A 115 -21.84 4.18 17.17
N VAL A 116 -21.50 3.45 16.11
CA VAL A 116 -22.44 2.58 15.39
C VAL A 116 -22.75 1.33 16.22
N GLY A 117 -21.73 0.73 16.83
CA GLY A 117 -21.82 -0.45 17.67
C GLY A 117 -20.45 -0.99 18.05
N ASP A 118 -20.41 -1.88 19.04
CA ASP A 118 -19.18 -2.46 19.60
C ASP A 118 -19.21 -3.99 19.59
N GLU A 119 -18.16 -4.64 20.11
CA GLU A 119 -18.03 -6.10 20.12
C GLU A 119 -19.13 -6.83 20.92
N LYS A 120 -19.86 -6.11 21.79
CA LYS A 120 -20.96 -6.66 22.60
C LYS A 120 -22.32 -6.34 22.00
N ASN A 121 -22.44 -5.18 21.34
CA ASN A 121 -23.67 -4.64 20.79
C ASN A 121 -23.43 -4.23 19.34
N LEU A 122 -23.30 -5.23 18.45
CA LEU A 122 -23.11 -4.98 17.02
C LEU A 122 -24.41 -4.46 16.41
N HIS A 123 -24.30 -3.38 15.64
CA HIS A 123 -25.37 -2.96 14.74
C HIS A 123 -25.59 -4.01 13.64
N PRO A 124 -26.80 -4.18 13.07
CA PRO A 124 -27.04 -5.10 11.95
C PRO A 124 -26.04 -4.96 10.80
N LEU A 125 -25.67 -3.73 10.42
CA LEU A 125 -24.60 -3.47 9.43
C LEU A 125 -23.26 -4.14 9.76
N GLN A 126 -22.88 -4.18 11.03
CA GLN A 126 -21.62 -4.79 11.48
C GLN A 126 -21.75 -6.32 11.55
N GLN A 127 -22.85 -6.83 12.14
CA GLN A 127 -23.09 -8.27 12.29
C GLN A 127 -23.28 -8.97 10.93
N ILE A 128 -24.13 -8.42 10.07
CA ILE A 128 -24.39 -8.96 8.74
C ILE A 128 -23.17 -8.75 7.84
N GLY A 129 -22.46 -7.63 8.00
CA GLY A 129 -21.19 -7.40 7.32
C GLY A 129 -20.16 -8.50 7.58
N HIS A 130 -20.05 -8.93 8.84
CA HIS A 130 -19.23 -10.06 9.23
C HIS A 130 -19.68 -11.37 8.55
N ILE A 131 -20.99 -11.69 8.63
CA ILE A 131 -21.56 -12.91 8.05
C ILE A 131 -21.34 -12.96 6.53
N ARG A 132 -21.55 -11.84 5.83
CA ARG A 132 -21.40 -11.73 4.38
C ARG A 132 -19.96 -11.57 3.91
N VAL A 133 -18.99 -11.51 4.82
CA VAL A 133 -17.59 -11.26 4.46
C VAL A 133 -17.46 -9.95 3.67
N ALA A 134 -18.19 -8.91 4.10
CA ALA A 134 -18.15 -7.57 3.50
C ALA A 134 -16.88 -6.78 3.88
N ALA A 135 -15.88 -7.46 4.44
CA ALA A 135 -14.58 -6.91 4.80
C ALA A 135 -13.50 -7.98 4.61
N ASP A 136 -12.77 -7.88 3.51
CA ASP A 136 -11.48 -8.58 3.35
C ASP A 136 -10.42 -7.85 4.19
N CYS A 137 -9.61 -6.92 3.64
CA CYS A 137 -8.65 -6.21 4.49
C CYS A 137 -9.29 -5.38 5.61
N GLY A 138 -10.49 -4.85 5.36
CA GLY A 138 -11.31 -4.11 6.33
C GLY A 138 -10.99 -2.63 6.48
N PHE A 139 -10.05 -2.07 5.72
CA PHE A 139 -9.61 -0.69 5.91
C PHE A 139 -10.67 0.35 5.46
N CYS A 140 -11.47 0.03 4.45
CA CYS A 140 -12.59 0.88 4.02
C CYS A 140 -13.84 0.74 4.90
N THR A 141 -13.88 -0.25 5.79
CA THR A 141 -15.12 -0.75 6.39
C THR A 141 -15.82 0.27 7.28
N ALA A 142 -15.06 0.97 8.14
CA ALA A 142 -15.60 2.01 8.99
C ALA A 142 -16.35 3.09 8.19
N GLY A 143 -15.76 3.56 7.10
CA GLY A 143 -16.34 4.60 6.27
C GLY A 143 -17.68 4.19 5.65
N TRP A 144 -17.72 3.05 4.95
CA TRP A 144 -18.95 2.64 4.27
C TRP A 144 -20.03 2.24 5.27
N VAL A 145 -19.70 1.65 6.43
CA VAL A 145 -20.69 1.31 7.47
C VAL A 145 -21.36 2.58 8.00
N VAL A 146 -20.59 3.63 8.30
CA VAL A 146 -21.13 4.88 8.81
C VAL A 146 -22.02 5.56 7.75
N THR A 147 -21.59 5.60 6.49
CA THR A 147 -22.41 6.15 5.39
C THR A 147 -23.67 5.32 5.15
N ALA A 148 -23.59 3.99 5.17
CA ALA A 148 -24.75 3.11 5.04
C ALA A 148 -25.74 3.30 6.19
N LYS A 149 -25.26 3.54 7.42
CA LYS A 149 -26.14 3.87 8.54
C LYS A 149 -26.99 5.11 8.25
N ALA A 150 -26.40 6.18 7.71
CA ALA A 150 -27.15 7.38 7.35
C ALA A 150 -28.22 7.14 6.28
N LEU A 151 -27.97 6.22 5.33
CA LEU A 151 -28.99 5.78 4.39
C LEU A 151 -30.14 5.07 5.12
N LEU A 152 -29.81 4.09 5.97
CA LEU A 152 -30.82 3.27 6.67
C LEU A 152 -31.61 4.05 7.72
N ASP A 153 -31.03 5.06 8.35
CA ASP A 153 -31.72 5.98 9.26
C ASP A 153 -32.86 6.75 8.55
N LYS A 154 -32.78 6.91 7.23
CA LYS A 154 -33.76 7.63 6.40
C LYS A 154 -34.66 6.71 5.59
N ASN A 155 -34.10 5.62 5.09
CA ASN A 155 -34.78 4.66 4.24
C ASN A 155 -34.45 3.24 4.70
N LEU A 156 -35.37 2.65 5.47
CA LEU A 156 -35.29 1.26 5.87
C LEU A 156 -35.68 0.28 4.76
N ASN A 157 -35.98 0.71 3.53
CA ASN A 157 -36.23 -0.17 2.38
C ASN A 157 -35.47 0.30 1.12
N PRO A 158 -34.12 0.39 1.18
CA PRO A 158 -33.33 0.88 0.05
C PRO A 158 -33.29 -0.16 -1.07
N THR A 159 -33.34 0.32 -2.32
CA THR A 159 -33.01 -0.49 -3.49
C THR A 159 -31.49 -0.66 -3.61
N GLU A 160 -31.03 -1.62 -4.43
CA GLU A 160 -29.61 -1.74 -4.74
C GLU A 160 -29.04 -0.45 -5.36
N GLY A 161 -29.85 0.24 -6.16
CA GLY A 161 -29.51 1.54 -6.75
C GLY A 161 -29.27 2.62 -5.68
N ASP A 162 -30.13 2.70 -4.66
CA ASP A 162 -29.98 3.64 -3.55
C ASP A 162 -28.68 3.38 -2.77
N VAL A 163 -28.37 2.10 -2.52
CA VAL A 163 -27.12 1.72 -1.83
C VAL A 163 -25.90 2.08 -2.67
N LYS A 164 -25.90 1.79 -3.97
CA LYS A 164 -24.81 2.18 -4.89
C LYS A 164 -24.63 3.69 -4.95
N ALA A 165 -25.72 4.46 -5.01
CA ALA A 165 -25.67 5.92 -5.02
C ALA A 165 -25.10 6.47 -3.69
N ALA A 166 -25.58 5.97 -2.55
CA ALA A 166 -25.09 6.38 -1.23
C ALA A 166 -23.60 6.03 -1.01
N LEU A 167 -23.14 4.92 -1.59
CA LEU A 167 -21.77 4.44 -1.44
C LEU A 167 -20.84 4.76 -2.63
N ALA A 168 -21.28 5.58 -3.59
CA ALA A 168 -20.53 5.88 -4.82
C ALA A 168 -19.13 6.49 -4.53
N GLY A 169 -19.00 7.20 -3.41
CA GLY A 169 -17.74 7.79 -2.95
C GLY A 169 -16.89 6.89 -2.03
N HIS A 170 -17.16 5.57 -1.97
CA HIS A 170 -16.42 4.61 -1.17
C HIS A 170 -15.61 3.64 -2.03
N ILE A 171 -14.29 3.63 -1.83
CA ILE A 171 -13.37 2.74 -2.55
C ILE A 171 -13.07 1.51 -1.70
N CYS A 172 -13.29 0.32 -2.28
CA CYS A 172 -12.91 -0.97 -1.71
C CYS A 172 -11.96 -1.69 -2.68
N ARG A 173 -10.65 -1.64 -2.41
CA ARG A 173 -9.66 -2.24 -3.32
C ARG A 173 -9.67 -3.77 -3.31
N CYS A 174 -10.14 -4.40 -2.24
CA CYS A 174 -10.36 -5.86 -2.19
C CYS A 174 -11.61 -6.33 -2.96
N ALA A 175 -12.35 -5.41 -3.59
CA ALA A 175 -13.54 -5.70 -4.39
C ALA A 175 -14.69 -6.39 -3.63
N ALA A 176 -14.89 -6.06 -2.34
CA ALA A 176 -15.99 -6.60 -1.54
C ALA A 176 -17.37 -5.96 -1.83
N TYR A 177 -17.51 -5.18 -2.90
CA TYR A 177 -18.68 -4.34 -3.19
C TYR A 177 -20.02 -5.10 -3.18
N THR A 178 -20.09 -6.26 -3.84
CA THR A 178 -21.33 -7.07 -3.87
C THR A 178 -21.78 -7.45 -2.47
N ASN A 179 -20.85 -7.87 -1.60
CA ASN A 179 -21.16 -8.23 -0.22
C ASN A 179 -21.53 -7.00 0.61
N ILE A 180 -20.85 -5.87 0.42
CA ILE A 180 -21.18 -4.60 1.07
C ILE A 180 -22.61 -4.18 0.75
N ILE A 181 -22.97 -4.14 -0.53
CA ILE A 181 -24.30 -3.70 -0.97
C ILE A 181 -25.40 -4.55 -0.34
N ARG A 182 -25.23 -5.88 -0.35
CA ARG A 182 -26.18 -6.81 0.26
C ARG A 182 -26.25 -6.67 1.77
N THR A 183 -25.10 -6.48 2.43
CA THR A 183 -25.07 -6.19 3.86
C THR A 183 -25.99 -5.03 4.20
N VAL A 184 -26.00 -3.95 3.40
CA VAL A 184 -26.90 -2.81 3.63
C VAL A 184 -28.37 -3.20 3.46
N VAL A 185 -28.72 -3.90 2.38
CA VAL A 185 -30.09 -4.34 2.09
C VAL A 185 -30.63 -5.28 3.18
N ASP A 186 -29.86 -6.27 3.59
CA ASP A 186 -30.30 -7.22 4.63
C ASP A 186 -30.32 -6.59 6.02
N SER A 187 -29.39 -5.67 6.30
CA SER A 187 -29.46 -4.88 7.53
C SER A 187 -30.75 -4.07 7.59
N ALA A 188 -31.18 -3.50 6.48
CA ALA A 188 -32.47 -2.83 6.39
C ALA A 188 -33.63 -3.79 6.71
N ALA A 189 -33.61 -5.02 6.16
CA ALA A 189 -34.62 -6.03 6.43
C ALA A 189 -34.68 -6.43 7.91
N VAL A 190 -33.53 -6.65 8.55
CA VAL A 190 -33.44 -6.96 9.98
C VAL A 190 -33.93 -5.79 10.84
N LEU A 191 -33.58 -4.55 10.48
CA LEU A 191 -34.07 -3.35 11.17
C LEU A 191 -35.59 -3.16 11.03
N ARG A 192 -36.21 -3.67 9.97
CA ARG A 192 -37.69 -3.75 9.82
C ARG A 192 -38.32 -4.89 10.61
N GLY A 193 -37.54 -5.71 11.32
CA GLY A 193 -38.01 -6.84 12.13
C GLY A 193 -37.98 -8.20 11.43
N SER A 194 -37.33 -8.32 10.25
CA SER A 194 -37.12 -9.64 9.63
C SER A 194 -36.30 -10.54 10.55
N ARG A 195 -36.74 -11.80 10.67
CA ARG A 195 -36.05 -12.86 11.42
C ARG A 195 -35.42 -13.92 10.52
N THR A 196 -35.46 -13.71 9.20
CA THR A 196 -34.85 -14.63 8.24
C THR A 196 -33.35 -14.68 8.49
N PRO A 197 -32.76 -15.85 8.77
CA PRO A 197 -31.33 -15.99 8.94
C PRO A 197 -30.58 -15.52 7.68
N VAL A 198 -29.55 -14.71 7.87
CA VAL A 198 -28.62 -14.39 6.78
C VAL A 198 -27.57 -15.48 6.74
N GLU A 199 -27.54 -16.25 5.66
CA GLU A 199 -26.55 -17.29 5.46
C GLU A 199 -25.21 -16.71 4.98
N PRO A 200 -24.07 -17.24 5.44
CA PRO A 200 -22.77 -16.91 4.89
C PRO A 200 -22.69 -17.50 3.48
N ALA A 201 -22.90 -16.68 2.45
CA ALA A 201 -22.77 -17.11 1.06
C ALA A 201 -22.31 -15.95 0.16
N PRO A 202 -21.08 -16.00 -0.37
CA PRO A 202 -20.70 -15.17 -1.51
C PRO A 202 -21.29 -15.76 -2.79
N GLU A 203 -22.22 -15.05 -3.44
CA GLU A 203 -22.80 -15.54 -4.72
C GLU A 203 -21.83 -15.47 -5.91
N SER A 204 -20.65 -14.87 -5.74
CA SER A 204 -19.59 -14.89 -6.76
C SER A 204 -18.78 -16.20 -6.76
N ILE A 205 -19.15 -17.20 -5.96
CA ILE A 205 -18.50 -18.51 -5.98
C ILE A 205 -19.16 -19.40 -7.03
N ILE A 206 -18.44 -19.60 -8.14
CA ILE A 206 -18.66 -20.75 -9.00
C ILE A 206 -18.04 -21.96 -8.28
N GLN A 207 -18.87 -22.81 -7.67
CA GLN A 207 -18.40 -24.10 -7.19
C GLN A 207 -18.16 -25.02 -8.39
N ILE A 208 -16.91 -25.05 -8.86
CA ILE A 208 -16.48 -26.03 -9.85
C ILE A 208 -16.37 -27.38 -9.13
N LYS A 209 -17.40 -28.22 -9.26
CA LYS A 209 -17.39 -29.62 -8.80
C LYS A 209 -16.54 -30.48 -9.73
N GLN A 210 -15.25 -30.21 -9.80
CA GLN A 210 -14.31 -31.14 -10.44
C GLN A 210 -13.78 -32.13 -9.39
N PRO A 211 -13.67 -33.43 -9.71
CA PRO A 211 -12.86 -34.31 -8.88
C PRO A 211 -11.46 -33.69 -8.81
N MET A 212 -10.94 -33.46 -7.60
CA MET A 212 -9.56 -33.01 -7.41
C MET A 212 -8.61 -34.11 -7.89
N VAL A 213 -8.38 -34.20 -9.20
CA VAL A 213 -7.18 -34.82 -9.73
C VAL A 213 -6.15 -33.71 -9.73
N ARG A 214 -5.32 -33.65 -8.68
CA ARG A 214 -4.15 -32.76 -8.67
C ARG A 214 -3.14 -33.30 -9.68
N ASP A 215 -3.30 -33.02 -10.96
CA ASP A 215 -2.27 -33.31 -11.97
C ASP A 215 -1.22 -32.17 -12.03
N TYR A 216 -1.62 -30.93 -11.73
CA TYR A 216 -0.76 -29.75 -11.80
C TYR A 216 -0.16 -29.40 -10.44
N SER A 217 0.95 -30.05 -10.08
CA SER A 217 1.90 -29.42 -9.16
C SER A 217 2.74 -28.42 -9.95
N THR A 218 2.92 -27.20 -9.46
CA THR A 218 3.74 -26.15 -10.07
C THR A 218 5.23 -26.49 -10.17
N ALA A 219 5.64 -27.67 -9.69
CA ALA A 219 6.97 -28.25 -9.87
C ALA A 219 6.87 -29.78 -10.06
N GLY A 220 6.57 -30.23 -11.28
CA GLY A 220 6.70 -31.63 -11.69
C GLY A 220 5.40 -32.45 -11.61
N GLY A 221 4.94 -32.92 -12.78
CA GLY A 221 3.77 -33.77 -12.96
C GLY A 221 4.07 -35.24 -12.70
N HIS A 222 3.68 -35.74 -11.53
CA HIS A 222 3.67 -37.17 -11.25
C HIS A 222 2.29 -37.55 -10.72
N VAL A 223 1.71 -38.61 -11.29
CA VAL A 223 0.41 -39.17 -10.92
C VAL A 223 0.49 -39.96 -9.61
N PRO A 224 -0.63 -40.14 -8.88
CA PRO A 224 -0.69 -41.01 -7.70
C PRO A 224 -0.13 -42.39 -7.99
N GLY A 225 0.70 -42.92 -7.08
CA GLY A 225 1.30 -44.25 -7.24
C GLY A 225 2.59 -44.31 -8.04
N ASN A 226 3.03 -43.20 -8.66
CA ASN A 226 4.36 -43.13 -9.27
C ASN A 226 5.46 -43.40 -8.23
N GLU A 227 6.36 -44.30 -8.59
CA GLU A 227 7.59 -44.58 -7.87
C GLU A 227 8.63 -43.51 -8.21
N LEU A 228 9.12 -42.81 -7.18
CA LEU A 228 10.19 -41.82 -7.28
C LEU A 228 11.45 -42.43 -6.67
N PRO A 229 12.37 -42.95 -7.51
CA PRO A 229 13.66 -43.41 -7.03
C PRO A 229 14.57 -42.23 -6.70
N GLU A 230 14.93 -42.09 -5.43
CA GLU A 230 16.00 -41.21 -4.94
C GLU A 230 17.15 -42.08 -4.41
N GLY A 231 18.17 -42.30 -5.26
CA GLY A 231 19.26 -43.22 -4.94
C GLY A 231 18.76 -44.68 -4.83
N LYS A 232 18.96 -45.33 -3.67
CA LYS A 232 18.46 -46.70 -3.41
C LYS A 232 17.05 -46.73 -2.83
N THR A 233 16.45 -45.58 -2.53
CA THR A 233 15.13 -45.49 -1.90
C THR A 233 14.08 -45.24 -2.96
N ILE A 234 13.11 -46.16 -3.08
CA ILE A 234 11.93 -45.96 -3.91
C ILE A 234 10.83 -45.41 -3.00
N THR A 235 10.39 -44.17 -3.23
CA THR A 235 9.23 -43.60 -2.54
C THR A 235 8.02 -43.62 -3.46
N ARG A 236 6.88 -44.15 -2.99
CA ARG A 236 5.61 -44.01 -3.71
C ARG A 236 4.93 -42.72 -3.27
N LYS A 237 4.65 -41.83 -4.21
CA LYS A 237 3.98 -40.57 -3.88
C LYS A 237 2.50 -40.85 -3.54
N TRP A 238 2.14 -40.70 -2.27
CA TRP A 238 0.76 -40.77 -1.80
C TRP A 238 0.06 -39.43 -2.08
N GLN A 239 -0.89 -39.41 -3.02
CA GLN A 239 -1.93 -38.38 -3.02
C GLN A 239 -3.04 -38.92 -2.14
N GLY A 240 -3.23 -38.29 -0.97
CA GLY A 240 -4.32 -38.67 -0.09
C GLY A 240 -5.67 -38.63 -0.80
N TYR A 241 -6.56 -39.55 -0.42
CA TYR A 241 -7.96 -39.45 -0.81
C TYR A 241 -8.48 -38.05 -0.44
N PRO A 242 -9.28 -37.40 -1.30
CA PRO A 242 -9.95 -36.18 -0.91
C PRO A 242 -10.70 -36.48 0.40
N PRO A 243 -10.51 -35.69 1.47
CA PRO A 243 -11.10 -36.03 2.74
C PRO A 243 -12.63 -36.08 2.58
N GLU A 244 -13.19 -37.27 2.82
CA GLU A 244 -14.64 -37.47 2.83
C GLU A 244 -15.20 -36.98 4.17
N ASN A 245 -16.41 -36.40 4.16
CA ASN A 245 -17.10 -35.91 5.35
C ASN A 245 -16.42 -34.73 6.10
N LEU A 246 -15.95 -33.73 5.37
CA LEU A 246 -15.44 -32.49 5.97
C LEU A 246 -16.55 -31.62 6.55
N ASN A 247 -16.41 -31.26 7.83
CA ASN A 247 -17.41 -30.42 8.52
C ASN A 247 -17.27 -28.92 8.23
N VAL A 248 -16.10 -28.46 7.76
CA VAL A 248 -15.77 -27.03 7.59
C VAL A 248 -15.18 -26.73 6.21
N LEU A 249 -14.18 -27.51 5.78
CA LEU A 249 -13.50 -27.29 4.50
C LEU A 249 -14.48 -27.41 3.32
N GLY A 250 -14.47 -26.40 2.43
CA GLY A 250 -15.39 -26.32 1.29
C GLY A 250 -16.78 -25.76 1.60
N LYS A 251 -17.10 -25.49 2.88
CA LYS A 251 -18.35 -24.82 3.28
C LYS A 251 -18.14 -23.31 3.36
N ASN A 252 -19.19 -22.56 3.01
CA ASN A 252 -19.19 -21.13 3.21
C ASN A 252 -19.36 -20.84 4.70
N MET A 253 -18.35 -20.25 5.31
CA MET A 253 -18.35 -19.85 6.71
C MET A 253 -17.81 -18.42 6.78
N PRO A 254 -18.32 -17.56 7.69
CA PRO A 254 -17.67 -16.29 7.93
C PRO A 254 -16.26 -16.51 8.50
N PRO A 255 -15.33 -15.56 8.31
CA PRO A 255 -14.05 -15.62 9.00
C PRO A 255 -14.27 -15.63 10.52
N LEU A 256 -13.27 -16.08 11.28
CA LEU A 256 -13.33 -16.08 12.73
C LEU A 256 -13.74 -14.70 13.29
N PRO A 257 -14.74 -14.61 14.20
CA PRO A 257 -15.24 -13.34 14.73
C PRO A 257 -14.15 -12.44 15.31
N GLU A 258 -13.20 -13.01 16.06
CA GLU A 258 -12.07 -12.31 16.68
C GLU A 258 -11.11 -11.67 15.66
N VAL A 259 -11.16 -12.10 14.40
CA VAL A 259 -10.41 -11.51 13.29
C VAL A 259 -11.27 -10.50 12.54
N SER A 260 -12.52 -10.86 12.22
CA SER A 260 -13.38 -10.09 11.31
C SER A 260 -14.14 -8.95 11.99
N VAL A 261 -14.75 -9.18 13.16
CA VAL A 261 -15.55 -8.17 13.88
C VAL A 261 -14.77 -6.88 14.16
N PRO A 262 -13.49 -6.90 14.57
CA PRO A 262 -12.70 -5.68 14.75
C PRO A 262 -12.63 -4.78 13.50
N ARG A 263 -12.80 -5.31 12.29
CA ARG A 263 -12.84 -4.52 11.04
C ARG A 263 -14.12 -3.67 10.94
N PHE A 264 -15.22 -4.13 11.55
CA PHE A 264 -16.52 -3.48 11.55
C PHE A 264 -16.75 -2.56 12.75
N THR A 265 -16.03 -2.75 13.85
CA THR A 265 -16.17 -1.94 15.08
C THR A 265 -15.10 -0.85 15.22
N GLY A 266 -14.20 -0.73 14.24
CA GLY A 266 -13.07 0.19 14.34
C GLY A 266 -11.98 -0.28 15.30
N LYS A 267 -11.95 -1.55 15.73
CA LYS A 267 -10.95 -2.09 16.67
C LYS A 267 -9.78 -2.83 16.00
N ALA A 268 -9.84 -3.08 14.70
CA ALA A 268 -8.74 -3.68 13.94
C ALA A 268 -7.45 -2.83 14.08
N GLN A 269 -6.37 -3.44 14.54
CA GLN A 269 -5.10 -2.77 14.88
C GLN A 269 -4.15 -2.74 13.67
N TYR A 270 -4.42 -1.83 12.71
CA TYR A 270 -3.48 -1.51 11.63
C TYR A 270 -2.31 -0.67 12.13
N ALA A 271 -1.15 -0.73 11.47
CA ALA A 271 0.00 0.12 11.81
C ALA A 271 -0.34 1.62 11.77
N SER A 272 -1.21 2.04 10.84
CA SER A 272 -1.71 3.42 10.77
C SER A 272 -2.47 3.86 12.02
N ARG A 273 -2.96 2.92 12.85
CA ARG A 273 -3.71 3.19 14.08
C ARG A 273 -2.87 3.21 15.36
N VAL A 274 -1.55 3.13 15.24
CA VAL A 274 -0.65 3.19 16.39
C VAL A 274 -0.34 4.66 16.69
N TRP A 275 -0.66 5.09 17.91
CA TRP A 275 -0.25 6.38 18.47
C TRP A 275 0.37 6.13 19.84
N LEU A 276 1.53 6.71 20.06
CA LEU A 276 2.31 6.58 21.28
C LEU A 276 2.57 7.97 21.86
N PRO A 277 2.71 8.11 23.19
CA PRO A 277 3.13 9.37 23.80
C PRO A 277 4.47 9.84 23.23
N ASN A 278 4.63 11.16 23.07
CA ASN A 278 5.85 11.82 22.58
C ASN A 278 6.36 11.31 21.22
N MET A 279 5.49 10.73 20.40
CA MET A 279 5.82 10.24 19.06
C MET A 279 6.17 11.39 18.11
N LEU A 280 7.13 11.14 17.22
CA LEU A 280 7.52 11.99 16.11
C LEU A 280 6.94 11.46 14.79
N TYR A 281 6.80 12.35 13.82
CA TYR A 281 6.29 12.03 12.49
C TYR A 281 7.38 12.26 11.44
N ALA A 282 7.52 11.32 10.53
CA ALA A 282 8.48 11.40 9.45
C ALA A 282 7.81 11.74 8.10
N ARG A 283 8.52 12.49 7.26
CA ARG A 283 8.10 12.87 5.91
C ARG A 283 9.26 12.78 4.93
N PHE A 284 8.97 12.38 3.70
CA PHE A 284 9.97 12.30 2.64
C PHE A 284 10.05 13.61 1.86
N LEU A 285 11.29 14.01 1.56
CA LEU A 285 11.61 14.83 0.41
C LEU A 285 11.95 13.89 -0.76
N THR A 286 11.26 14.05 -1.88
CA THR A 286 11.33 13.15 -3.02
C THR A 286 11.86 13.85 -4.27
N CYS A 287 12.64 13.14 -5.09
CA CYS A 287 13.17 13.60 -6.38
C CYS A 287 12.04 14.01 -7.35
N PRO A 288 12.10 15.20 -7.96
CA PRO A 288 11.15 15.59 -8.97
C PRO A 288 11.49 15.07 -10.39
N HIS A 289 12.66 14.46 -10.58
CA HIS A 289 13.19 14.07 -11.89
C HIS A 289 13.12 12.55 -12.11
N PRO A 290 12.89 12.07 -13.35
CA PRO A 290 12.90 10.65 -13.68
C PRO A 290 14.25 9.96 -13.46
N HIS A 291 15.35 10.70 -13.66
CA HIS A 291 16.71 10.27 -13.35
C HIS A 291 17.55 11.50 -13.03
N ALA A 292 18.18 11.55 -11.87
CA ALA A 292 19.03 12.66 -11.47
C ALA A 292 20.06 12.26 -10.42
N ARG A 293 21.15 13.02 -10.34
CA ARG A 293 22.14 12.94 -9.27
C ARG A 293 22.03 14.15 -8.37
N ILE A 294 22.05 13.94 -7.06
CA ILE A 294 22.16 15.02 -6.07
C ILE A 294 23.59 15.57 -6.15
N LYS A 295 23.74 16.85 -6.52
CA LYS A 295 25.02 17.56 -6.45
C LYS A 295 25.24 18.13 -5.06
N THR A 296 24.23 18.82 -4.54
CA THR A 296 24.25 19.45 -3.22
C THR A 296 22.89 19.29 -2.56
N ILE A 297 22.90 19.18 -1.23
CA ILE A 297 21.71 19.15 -0.38
C ILE A 297 21.98 20.00 0.86
N ASP A 298 21.15 21.02 1.08
CA ASP A 298 21.25 21.93 2.22
C ASP A 298 20.00 21.80 3.10
N THR A 299 20.22 21.36 4.34
CA THR A 299 19.21 21.13 5.37
C THR A 299 19.12 22.26 6.40
N ALA A 300 19.99 23.28 6.32
CA ALA A 300 20.20 24.23 7.41
C ALA A 300 18.95 25.06 7.76
N ALA A 301 18.09 25.36 6.77
CA ALA A 301 16.83 26.06 7.02
C ALA A 301 15.83 25.17 7.78
N ALA A 302 15.71 23.91 7.36
CA ALA A 302 14.82 22.92 7.98
C ALA A 302 15.26 22.57 9.41
N GLU A 303 16.56 22.41 9.65
CA GLU A 303 17.11 22.12 10.98
C GLU A 303 16.85 23.22 12.02
N LYS A 304 16.72 24.47 11.57
CA LYS A 304 16.43 25.62 12.44
C LYS A 304 14.94 25.72 12.81
N MET A 305 14.06 24.94 12.19
CA MET A 305 12.63 24.99 12.48
C MET A 305 12.32 24.34 13.85
N PRO A 306 11.72 25.07 14.81
CA PRO A 306 11.40 24.51 16.12
C PRO A 306 10.49 23.28 16.02
N GLY A 307 10.89 22.18 16.64
CA GLY A 307 10.17 20.90 16.61
C GLY A 307 10.63 19.93 15.51
N VAL A 308 11.58 20.32 14.65
CA VAL A 308 12.31 19.37 13.81
C VAL A 308 13.34 18.65 14.68
N ALA A 309 13.27 17.33 14.72
CA ALA A 309 14.07 16.50 15.60
C ALA A 309 15.30 15.89 14.90
N TYR A 310 15.17 15.55 13.62
CA TYR A 310 16.26 14.93 12.85
C TYR A 310 15.99 15.03 11.34
N ILE A 311 17.06 15.12 10.54
CA ILE A 311 16.98 15.03 9.09
C ILE A 311 18.00 13.98 8.60
N LEU A 312 17.50 12.99 7.87
CA LEU A 312 18.31 11.94 7.26
C LEU A 312 18.53 12.27 5.78
N THR A 313 19.78 12.26 5.34
CA THR A 313 20.19 12.41 3.92
C THR A 313 21.18 11.31 3.57
N HIS A 314 21.62 11.24 2.31
CA HIS A 314 22.70 10.33 1.92
C HIS A 314 24.01 10.54 2.71
N GLN A 315 24.21 11.72 3.32
CA GLN A 315 25.43 12.09 4.03
C GLN A 315 25.53 11.46 5.42
N ASN A 316 24.39 11.23 6.07
CA ASN A 316 24.32 10.72 7.45
C ASN A 316 23.46 9.44 7.59
N ALA A 317 22.90 8.93 6.50
CA ALA A 317 22.14 7.68 6.51
C ALA A 317 23.02 6.51 6.99
N PRO A 318 22.52 5.66 7.90
CA PRO A 318 23.27 4.50 8.35
C PRO A 318 23.49 3.55 7.17
N GLN A 319 24.72 3.09 7.01
CA GLN A 319 25.02 2.03 6.07
C GLN A 319 24.55 0.69 6.65
N PRO A 320 23.86 -0.16 5.87
CA PRO A 320 23.43 -1.46 6.34
C PRO A 320 24.66 -2.30 6.72
N LYS A 321 24.65 -2.86 7.94
CA LYS A 321 25.77 -3.67 8.45
C LYS A 321 25.94 -5.00 7.69
N SER A 322 24.86 -5.50 7.09
CA SER A 322 24.93 -6.59 6.12
C SER A 322 23.84 -6.42 5.06
N ALA A 323 24.20 -6.72 3.81
CA ALA A 323 23.29 -6.82 2.69
C ALA A 323 22.69 -8.23 2.66
N ILE A 324 21.37 -8.35 2.79
CA ILE A 324 20.67 -9.61 2.51
C ILE A 324 19.97 -9.46 1.16
N SER A 325 20.40 -10.22 0.15
CA SER A 325 19.64 -10.31 -1.10
C SER A 325 18.34 -11.11 -0.86
N VAL A 326 17.22 -10.53 -1.26
CA VAL A 326 15.92 -11.17 -1.10
C VAL A 326 15.31 -11.38 -2.46
N SER A 327 15.28 -12.63 -2.91
CA SER A 327 14.67 -12.96 -4.18
C SER A 327 13.16 -12.70 -4.15
N THR A 328 12.60 -12.40 -5.31
CA THR A 328 11.16 -12.38 -5.56
C THR A 328 10.55 -13.70 -5.05
N GLY A 329 9.69 -13.65 -4.03
CA GLY A 329 9.11 -14.85 -3.39
C GLY A 329 9.52 -15.09 -1.93
N GLY A 330 10.29 -14.20 -1.29
CA GLY A 330 10.53 -14.24 0.15
C GLY A 330 11.58 -15.27 0.61
N ARG A 331 12.37 -15.83 -0.32
CA ARG A 331 13.58 -16.57 0.04
C ARG A 331 14.69 -15.58 0.36
N ILE A 332 15.25 -15.72 1.57
CA ILE A 332 16.49 -15.08 1.99
C ILE A 332 17.62 -15.82 1.28
N VAL A 333 18.33 -15.15 0.36
CA VAL A 333 19.56 -15.69 -0.21
C VAL A 333 20.71 -15.05 0.58
N GLY A 334 21.38 -15.84 1.40
CA GLY A 334 22.43 -15.39 2.33
C GLY A 334 23.76 -15.00 1.68
N ALA A 335 23.76 -14.58 0.41
CA ALA A 335 24.95 -14.09 -0.26
C ALA A 335 24.98 -12.54 -0.19
N PRO A 336 26.14 -11.92 0.14
CA PRO A 336 26.30 -10.48 -0.02
C PRO A 336 26.07 -10.11 -1.48
N ALA A 337 25.30 -9.05 -1.73
CA ALA A 337 25.09 -8.59 -3.09
C ALA A 337 26.42 -8.07 -3.67
N PRO A 338 26.68 -8.27 -4.97
CA PRO A 338 27.88 -7.72 -5.61
C PRO A 338 27.90 -6.19 -5.54
N ALA A 339 29.09 -5.59 -5.68
CA ALA A 339 29.24 -4.14 -5.67
C ALA A 339 28.39 -3.46 -6.76
N GLY A 340 27.62 -2.44 -6.38
CA GLY A 340 26.74 -1.69 -7.28
C GLY A 340 25.37 -2.33 -7.57
N PHE A 341 24.93 -3.28 -6.74
CA PHE A 341 23.54 -3.77 -6.73
C PHE A 341 22.72 -3.01 -5.68
N ARG A 342 21.50 -2.58 -6.02
CA ARG A 342 20.55 -2.03 -5.04
C ARG A 342 19.98 -3.17 -4.17
N VAL A 343 20.35 -3.20 -2.88
CA VAL A 343 19.88 -4.20 -1.91
C VAL A 343 18.84 -3.59 -1.00
N VAL A 344 17.84 -4.36 -0.60
CA VAL A 344 16.94 -3.96 0.49
C VAL A 344 17.49 -4.46 1.83
N PRO A 345 17.71 -3.58 2.82
CA PRO A 345 17.51 -2.13 2.77
C PRO A 345 18.69 -1.38 2.15
N GLU A 346 18.37 -0.31 1.43
CA GLU A 346 19.35 0.56 0.79
C GLU A 346 19.56 1.80 1.67
N PRO A 347 20.79 2.30 1.84
CA PRO A 347 21.00 3.66 2.30
C PRO A 347 20.35 4.66 1.32
N LEU A 348 20.12 5.91 1.74
CA LEU A 348 19.60 6.93 0.81
C LEU A 348 20.64 7.18 -0.31
N PRO A 349 20.28 6.99 -1.60
CA PRO A 349 21.24 7.09 -2.69
C PRO A 349 21.48 8.53 -3.13
N VAL A 350 22.64 8.79 -3.74
CA VAL A 350 22.98 10.08 -4.37
C VAL A 350 22.43 10.15 -5.80
N GLU A 351 22.49 9.05 -6.53
CA GLU A 351 21.89 8.90 -7.86
C GLU A 351 20.50 8.29 -7.71
N LEU A 352 19.50 9.01 -8.21
CA LEU A 352 18.08 8.74 -8.06
C LEU A 352 17.52 8.33 -9.42
N ASN A 353 17.01 7.11 -9.53
CA ASN A 353 16.63 6.46 -10.80
C ASN A 353 15.14 6.61 -11.14
N LEU A 354 14.37 7.24 -10.27
CA LEU A 354 12.92 7.38 -10.41
C LEU A 354 12.44 8.73 -9.87
N GLN A 355 11.45 9.31 -10.57
CA GLN A 355 10.67 10.39 -9.99
C GLN A 355 9.94 9.88 -8.74
N GLY A 356 10.07 10.61 -7.65
CA GLY A 356 9.52 10.25 -6.35
C GLY A 356 10.50 9.51 -5.44
N GLU A 357 11.69 9.11 -5.92
CA GLU A 357 12.72 8.49 -5.08
C GLU A 357 13.16 9.41 -3.93
N VAL A 358 13.47 8.86 -2.76
CA VAL A 358 13.66 9.61 -1.51
C VAL A 358 15.06 10.23 -1.46
N ALA A 359 15.14 11.56 -1.42
CA ALA A 359 16.37 12.33 -1.27
C ALA A 359 16.69 12.62 0.21
N ALA A 360 15.66 12.85 1.03
CA ALA A 360 15.81 13.05 2.48
C ALA A 360 14.57 12.58 3.26
N ILE A 361 14.75 12.27 4.54
CA ILE A 361 13.67 11.95 5.48
C ILE A 361 13.75 12.93 6.65
N VAL A 362 12.73 13.77 6.81
CA VAL A 362 12.60 14.71 7.91
C VAL A 362 11.76 14.11 9.02
N VAL A 363 12.15 14.31 10.28
CA VAL A 363 11.42 13.87 11.47
C VAL A 363 11.10 15.08 12.34
N ALA A 364 9.82 15.27 12.67
CA ALA A 364 9.36 16.41 13.46
C ALA A 364 8.20 16.05 14.41
N GLU A 365 7.78 17.00 15.25
CA GLU A 365 6.74 16.79 16.27
C GLU A 365 5.31 16.64 15.70
N THR A 366 5.07 17.15 14.49
CA THR A 366 3.80 16.99 13.78
C THR A 366 4.04 16.58 12.33
N GLU A 367 3.05 15.91 11.72
CA GLU A 367 3.10 15.58 10.29
C GLU A 367 3.25 16.84 9.44
N ASP A 368 2.55 17.89 9.84
CA ASP A 368 2.57 19.21 9.22
C ASP A 368 3.95 19.85 9.25
N LEU A 369 4.62 19.83 10.40
CA LEU A 369 5.96 20.39 10.54
C LEU A 369 7.00 19.59 9.75
N ALA A 370 6.88 18.26 9.73
CA ALA A 370 7.77 17.41 8.95
C ALA A 370 7.64 17.70 7.44
N GLU A 371 6.43 18.00 6.96
CA GLU A 371 6.18 18.43 5.59
C GLU A 371 6.78 19.82 5.29
N ASP A 372 6.53 20.82 6.12
CA ASP A 372 7.11 22.16 5.93
C ASP A 372 8.65 22.15 5.95
N ALA A 373 9.22 21.36 6.86
CA ALA A 373 10.67 21.21 6.95
C ALA A 373 11.25 20.41 5.78
N ALA A 374 10.53 19.43 5.21
CA ALA A 374 10.95 18.77 3.98
C ALA A 374 10.95 19.75 2.79
N GLU A 375 9.95 20.64 2.69
CA GLU A 375 9.87 21.68 1.66
C GLU A 375 10.97 22.75 1.79
N ALA A 376 11.49 22.97 3.01
CA ALA A 376 12.55 23.94 3.27
C ALA A 376 13.95 23.47 2.84
N ILE A 377 14.15 22.16 2.62
CA ILE A 377 15.44 21.60 2.17
C ILE A 377 15.70 22.00 0.72
N GLN A 378 16.90 22.54 0.46
CA GLN A 378 17.33 22.90 -0.90
C GLN A 378 18.16 21.77 -1.49
N VAL A 379 17.86 21.35 -2.72
CA VAL A 379 18.59 20.30 -3.42
C VAL A 379 18.92 20.75 -4.84
N GLU A 380 20.19 20.68 -5.21
CA GLU A 380 20.63 20.85 -6.60
C GLU A 380 20.75 19.48 -7.26
N TYR A 381 20.03 19.30 -8.37
CA TYR A 381 20.05 18.08 -9.17
C TYR A 381 20.82 18.27 -10.47
N GLU A 382 21.66 17.30 -10.81
CA GLU A 382 22.10 17.03 -12.19
C GLU A 382 21.08 16.08 -12.83
N VAL A 383 20.30 16.55 -13.82
CA VAL A 383 19.34 15.67 -14.52
C VAL A 383 20.11 14.78 -15.49
N LEU A 384 19.91 13.47 -15.39
CA LEU A 384 20.61 12.46 -16.17
C LEU A 384 19.70 11.88 -17.27
N PRO A 385 20.26 11.27 -18.34
CA PRO A 385 19.47 10.62 -19.38
C PRO A 385 18.56 9.52 -18.82
N PHE A 386 17.31 9.43 -19.28
CA PHE A 386 16.32 8.47 -18.76
C PHE A 386 15.44 7.87 -19.87
N ALA A 387 14.81 6.74 -19.57
CA ALA A 387 13.77 6.14 -20.41
C ALA A 387 12.59 5.73 -19.52
N SER A 388 11.42 6.31 -19.75
CA SER A 388 10.23 6.05 -18.91
C SER A 388 9.35 4.92 -19.42
N LEU A 389 9.47 4.55 -20.71
CA LEU A 389 8.71 3.47 -21.32
C LEU A 389 9.63 2.35 -21.76
N LEU A 390 9.14 1.12 -21.69
CA LEU A 390 9.88 -0.07 -22.11
C LEU A 390 10.36 0.03 -23.56
N LYS A 391 9.53 0.58 -24.45
CA LYS A 391 9.89 0.78 -25.87
C LYS A 391 11.10 1.71 -26.05
N ASP A 392 11.27 2.69 -25.17
CA ASP A 392 12.34 3.68 -25.26
C ASP A 392 13.63 3.11 -24.62
N ALA A 393 13.49 2.25 -23.60
CA ALA A 393 14.62 1.57 -22.94
C ALA A 393 15.26 0.47 -23.80
N ILE A 394 14.51 -0.12 -24.75
CA ILE A 394 14.99 -1.17 -25.67
C ILE A 394 15.32 -0.64 -27.08
N ALA A 395 15.19 0.67 -27.30
CA ALA A 395 15.50 1.27 -28.60
C ALA A 395 17.01 1.16 -28.91
N PRO A 396 17.42 1.07 -30.19
CA PRO A 396 18.84 1.03 -30.56
C PRO A 396 19.65 2.23 -30.07
N ASP A 397 19.00 3.39 -29.95
CA ASP A 397 19.53 4.67 -29.47
C ASP A 397 19.11 4.96 -28.02
N ALA A 398 18.67 3.93 -27.27
CA ALA A 398 18.26 4.10 -25.89
C ALA A 398 19.39 4.72 -25.06
N PRO A 399 19.08 5.68 -24.16
CA PRO A 399 20.07 6.21 -23.26
C PRO A 399 20.63 5.09 -22.39
N ALA A 400 21.92 5.16 -22.07
CA ALA A 400 22.51 4.31 -21.06
C ALA A 400 21.88 4.67 -19.71
N LEU A 401 21.00 3.80 -19.21
CA LEU A 401 20.32 4.03 -17.92
C LEU A 401 21.25 3.76 -16.74
N ARG A 402 22.37 3.09 -17.00
CA ARG A 402 23.39 2.74 -16.01
C ARG A 402 24.77 2.86 -16.65
N GLU A 403 25.68 3.53 -15.96
CA GLU A 403 27.03 3.73 -16.45
C GLU A 403 27.74 2.38 -16.66
N GLY A 404 28.25 2.16 -17.87
CA GLY A 404 28.99 0.95 -18.25
C GLY A 404 28.18 -0.35 -18.28
N ARG A 405 26.84 -0.30 -18.21
CA ARG A 405 25.96 -1.50 -18.21
C ARG A 405 24.93 -1.46 -19.32
N SER A 406 24.55 -2.64 -19.80
CA SER A 406 23.43 -2.79 -20.75
C SER A 406 22.08 -2.55 -20.07
N ASN A 407 21.11 -2.00 -20.82
CA ASN A 407 19.72 -1.92 -20.39
C ASN A 407 19.09 -3.33 -20.27
N LEU A 408 19.58 -4.32 -21.04
CA LEU A 408 19.20 -5.72 -20.88
C LEU A 408 19.94 -6.34 -19.67
N LEU A 409 19.18 -6.77 -18.67
CA LEU A 409 19.74 -7.53 -17.56
C LEU A 409 20.23 -8.91 -18.02
N ARG A 410 21.46 -9.26 -17.65
CA ARG A 410 22.08 -10.56 -17.90
C ARG A 410 22.75 -11.02 -16.61
N HIS A 411 22.53 -12.28 -16.24
CA HIS A 411 23.19 -12.91 -15.08
C HIS A 411 24.00 -14.14 -15.53
N ALA A 412 24.78 -14.74 -14.62
CA ALA A 412 25.65 -15.86 -14.93
C ALA A 412 24.93 -17.06 -15.58
N ASN A 413 23.66 -17.27 -15.22
CA ASN A 413 22.82 -18.35 -15.76
C ASN A 413 22.04 -17.97 -17.03
N SER A 414 22.25 -16.76 -17.59
CA SER A 414 21.53 -16.35 -18.79
C SER A 414 22.04 -17.13 -20.01
N PRO A 415 21.16 -17.55 -20.93
CA PRO A 415 21.53 -18.43 -22.05
C PRO A 415 22.57 -17.80 -22.97
N LYS A 416 23.62 -18.53 -23.36
CA LYS A 416 24.66 -18.02 -24.27
C LYS A 416 24.17 -17.94 -25.71
N ASP A 417 23.35 -18.90 -26.13
CA ASP A 417 22.84 -19.01 -27.50
C ASP A 417 21.72 -17.99 -27.79
N PHE A 418 21.19 -17.34 -26.76
CA PHE A 418 20.21 -16.25 -26.86
C PHE A 418 20.79 -14.95 -26.26
N PRO A 419 21.69 -14.25 -26.98
CA PRO A 419 22.41 -13.09 -26.44
C PRO A 419 21.48 -11.93 -26.05
N ASN A 420 20.30 -11.84 -26.66
CA ASN A 420 19.29 -10.81 -26.41
C ASN A 420 18.23 -11.22 -25.38
N ALA A 421 18.45 -12.31 -24.63
CA ALA A 421 17.51 -12.80 -23.63
C ALA A 421 18.17 -12.91 -22.25
N THR A 422 17.47 -12.48 -21.21
CA THR A 422 17.85 -12.75 -19.81
C THR A 422 17.62 -14.22 -19.46
N TRP A 423 16.54 -14.79 -19.99
CA TRP A 423 16.12 -16.17 -19.81
C TRP A 423 15.47 -16.69 -21.10
N ALA A 424 15.67 -17.96 -21.40
CA ALA A 424 15.02 -18.64 -22.51
C ALA A 424 14.74 -20.10 -22.11
N ASP A 425 13.68 -20.66 -22.69
CA ASP A 425 13.33 -22.08 -22.59
C ASP A 425 12.81 -22.54 -23.95
N GLN A 426 13.12 -23.78 -24.30
CA GLN A 426 12.73 -24.37 -25.57
C GLN A 426 12.39 -25.84 -25.35
N LYS A 427 11.27 -26.26 -25.94
CA LYS A 427 10.83 -27.66 -25.92
C LYS A 427 10.37 -28.08 -27.30
N GLY A 428 10.92 -29.21 -27.77
CA GLY A 428 10.60 -29.77 -29.08
C GLY A 428 11.27 -29.02 -30.24
N ASP A 429 10.77 -29.31 -31.44
CA ASP A 429 11.25 -28.74 -32.70
C ASP A 429 10.24 -27.69 -33.21
N ILE A 430 10.59 -26.42 -32.99
CA ILE A 430 9.71 -25.29 -33.30
C ILE A 430 9.59 -25.05 -34.82
N GLU A 431 10.65 -25.33 -35.57
CA GLU A 431 10.68 -25.18 -37.02
C GLU A 431 9.74 -26.19 -37.67
N LYS A 432 9.83 -27.45 -37.24
CA LYS A 432 8.89 -28.50 -37.65
C LYS A 432 7.45 -28.14 -37.29
N GLY A 433 7.21 -27.66 -36.07
CA GLY A 433 5.87 -27.27 -35.64
C GLY A 433 5.26 -26.16 -36.50
N PHE A 434 6.04 -25.16 -36.91
CA PHE A 434 5.57 -24.13 -37.84
C PHE A 434 5.42 -24.63 -39.27
N ALA A 435 6.30 -25.50 -39.75
CA ALA A 435 6.18 -26.11 -41.07
C ALA A 435 4.91 -26.98 -41.19
N GLU A 436 4.49 -27.59 -40.10
CA GLU A 436 3.25 -28.37 -40.03
C GLU A 436 2.00 -27.50 -39.79
N ALA A 437 2.12 -26.21 -39.47
CA ALA A 437 0.95 -25.37 -39.20
C ALA A 437 0.13 -25.10 -40.48
N ASP A 438 -1.20 -25.23 -40.41
CA ASP A 438 -2.09 -24.83 -41.51
C ASP A 438 -2.33 -23.32 -41.50
N ILE A 439 -2.25 -22.70 -40.31
CA ILE A 439 -2.47 -21.28 -40.07
C ILE A 439 -1.36 -20.79 -39.14
N ILE A 440 -0.69 -19.71 -39.53
CA ILE A 440 0.26 -18.99 -38.68
C ILE A 440 -0.28 -17.60 -38.41
N LYS A 441 -0.29 -17.19 -37.15
CA LYS A 441 -0.67 -15.85 -36.71
C LYS A 441 0.42 -15.23 -35.87
N GLU A 442 0.70 -13.97 -36.15
CA GLU A 442 1.61 -13.13 -35.38
C GLU A 442 0.83 -11.97 -34.78
N PHE A 443 1.05 -11.68 -33.51
CA PHE A 443 0.41 -10.57 -32.82
C PHE A 443 1.28 -10.10 -31.65
N THR A 444 1.09 -8.82 -31.30
CA THR A 444 1.78 -8.19 -30.17
C THR A 444 0.76 -7.69 -29.16
N TYR A 445 0.96 -8.02 -27.89
CA TYR A 445 0.22 -7.44 -26.78
C TYR A 445 1.12 -6.46 -26.02
N ARG A 446 0.53 -5.34 -25.60
CA ARG A 446 1.15 -4.42 -24.66
C ARG A 446 0.32 -4.38 -23.38
N PHE A 447 0.97 -4.61 -22.25
CA PHE A 447 0.40 -4.33 -20.95
C PHE A 447 1.13 -3.12 -20.37
N ALA A 448 0.43 -2.01 -20.15
CA ALA A 448 1.03 -0.73 -19.73
C ALA A 448 1.57 -0.74 -18.29
N GLY A 449 1.35 -1.83 -17.55
CA GLY A 449 1.64 -1.92 -16.13
C GLY A 449 0.38 -1.73 -15.27
N GLY A 450 0.50 -1.95 -13.96
CA GLY A 450 -0.62 -1.84 -13.03
C GLY A 450 -0.21 -1.47 -11.61
N VAL A 451 -0.89 -0.48 -11.04
CA VAL A 451 -0.66 -0.02 -9.66
C VAL A 451 -1.69 -0.64 -8.72
N SER A 452 -1.21 -1.17 -7.60
CA SER A 452 -2.03 -1.89 -6.61
C SER A 452 -2.96 -0.98 -5.82
N VAL A 453 -2.50 0.21 -5.44
CA VAL A 453 -3.24 1.24 -4.68
C VAL A 453 -3.88 0.67 -3.39
N PRO A 454 -3.08 0.23 -2.41
CA PRO A 454 -3.62 -0.29 -1.14
C PRO A 454 -4.43 0.79 -0.39
N MET A 455 -5.39 0.35 0.41
CA MET A 455 -6.26 1.28 1.15
C MET A 455 -5.54 1.83 2.38
N GLN A 456 -4.78 1.02 3.10
CA GLN A 456 -3.91 1.52 4.16
C GLN A 456 -2.72 2.27 3.54
N PRO A 457 -2.43 3.52 3.97
CA PRO A 457 -1.18 4.18 3.62
C PRO A 457 0.04 3.36 4.03
N SER A 458 0.98 3.21 3.10
CA SER A 458 2.23 2.49 3.29
C SER A 458 3.05 3.18 4.38
N GLY A 459 3.54 2.40 5.35
CA GLY A 459 4.17 3.03 6.52
C GLY A 459 4.52 2.07 7.65
N SER A 460 4.96 2.67 8.75
CA SER A 460 5.34 1.95 9.97
C SER A 460 5.42 2.86 11.19
N VAL A 461 5.50 2.23 12.37
CA VAL A 461 5.87 2.88 13.63
C VAL A 461 7.00 2.09 14.28
N ALA A 462 8.03 2.77 14.75
CA ALA A 462 9.15 2.18 15.49
C ALA A 462 9.26 2.79 16.88
N LYS A 463 9.51 1.95 17.89
CA LYS A 463 9.82 2.36 19.27
C LYS A 463 10.93 1.49 19.85
N TRP A 464 11.89 2.13 20.50
CA TRP A 464 12.93 1.47 21.27
C TRP A 464 12.64 1.55 22.77
N ASP A 465 12.91 0.46 23.47
CA ASP A 465 12.96 0.36 24.93
C ASP A 465 14.33 -0.21 25.32
N GLY A 466 15.30 0.67 25.57
CA GLY A 466 16.71 0.28 25.68
C GLY A 466 17.23 -0.32 24.37
N ASP A 467 17.55 -1.62 24.38
CA ASP A 467 18.02 -2.37 23.21
C ASP A 467 16.92 -3.16 22.48
N GLN A 468 15.67 -3.09 22.96
CA GLN A 468 14.52 -3.78 22.37
C GLN A 468 13.78 -2.88 21.39
N LEU A 469 13.57 -3.37 20.17
CA LEU A 469 12.78 -2.69 19.14
C LEU A 469 11.38 -3.32 19.07
N THR A 470 10.34 -2.52 19.32
CA THR A 470 8.98 -2.86 18.88
C THR A 470 8.67 -2.11 17.59
N PHE A 471 8.29 -2.86 16.56
CA PHE A 471 8.07 -2.33 15.22
C PHE A 471 6.67 -2.73 14.73
N TRP A 472 5.82 -1.75 14.44
CA TRP A 472 4.53 -1.96 13.79
C TRP A 472 4.68 -1.69 12.30
N GLY A 473 4.62 -2.74 11.52
CA GLY A 473 4.73 -2.67 10.08
C GLY A 473 3.45 -3.11 9.37
N MET A 474 3.55 -3.14 8.06
CA MET A 474 2.64 -3.83 7.16
C MET A 474 3.47 -4.72 6.23
N GLY A 475 2.83 -5.43 5.31
CA GLY A 475 3.50 -6.40 4.45
C GLY A 475 2.87 -7.79 4.52
N GLN A 476 3.46 -8.73 3.80
CA GLN A 476 2.92 -10.10 3.67
C GLN A 476 3.67 -11.14 4.51
N GLY A 477 4.76 -10.75 5.18
CA GLY A 477 5.53 -11.64 6.04
C GLY A 477 6.11 -10.89 7.23
N ILE A 478 6.16 -11.55 8.39
CA ILE A 478 6.75 -10.97 9.61
C ILE A 478 8.16 -11.48 9.87
N TYR A 479 8.44 -12.77 9.62
CA TYR A 479 9.74 -13.37 9.91
C TYR A 479 10.85 -12.92 8.94
N PRO A 480 10.64 -12.94 7.61
CA PRO A 480 11.66 -12.47 6.68
C PRO A 480 11.98 -10.98 6.87
N VAL A 481 10.95 -10.17 7.10
CA VAL A 481 11.10 -8.72 7.34
C VAL A 481 11.82 -8.44 8.65
N ARG A 482 11.50 -9.18 9.73
CA ARG A 482 12.22 -9.09 10.99
C ARG A 482 13.71 -9.45 10.83
N ALA A 483 14.02 -10.49 10.07
CA ALA A 483 15.42 -10.89 9.81
C ALA A 483 16.17 -9.81 9.01
N GLN A 484 15.54 -9.23 7.98
CA GLN A 484 16.11 -8.12 7.21
C GLN A 484 16.36 -6.89 8.09
N LEU A 485 15.38 -6.52 8.93
CA LEU A 485 15.50 -5.41 9.86
C LEU A 485 16.63 -5.62 10.88
N ALA A 486 16.75 -6.84 11.42
CA ALA A 486 17.83 -7.21 12.34
C ALA A 486 19.22 -7.11 11.69
N ALA A 487 19.35 -7.64 10.48
CA ALA A 487 20.59 -7.59 9.70
C ALA A 487 21.01 -6.15 9.39
N ALA A 488 20.07 -5.32 8.94
CA ALA A 488 20.29 -3.91 8.65
C ALA A 488 20.82 -3.12 9.84
N LEU A 489 20.21 -3.32 11.00
CA LEU A 489 20.56 -2.67 12.26
C LEU A 489 21.80 -3.31 12.92
N GLY A 490 22.17 -4.51 12.49
CA GLY A 490 23.15 -5.41 13.10
C GLY A 490 22.85 -5.65 14.58
N ILE A 491 21.65 -6.13 14.85
CA ILE A 491 21.20 -6.59 16.18
C ILE A 491 20.65 -8.02 16.05
N ASP A 492 20.54 -8.72 17.18
CA ASP A 492 19.94 -10.05 17.20
C ASP A 492 18.43 -9.98 16.89
N PRO A 493 17.87 -10.87 16.04
CA PRO A 493 16.44 -10.88 15.73
C PRO A 493 15.51 -11.04 16.95
N SER A 494 15.98 -11.61 18.06
CA SER A 494 15.25 -11.71 19.33
C SER A 494 15.01 -10.34 19.99
N LYS A 495 15.83 -9.33 19.66
CA LYS A 495 15.66 -7.94 20.10
C LYS A 495 14.56 -7.20 19.34
N ILE A 496 13.91 -7.85 18.37
CA ILE A 496 12.87 -7.24 17.54
C ILE A 496 11.53 -7.95 17.74
N ARG A 497 10.55 -7.18 18.22
CA ARG A 497 9.13 -7.54 18.19
C ARG A 497 8.47 -6.86 16.99
N PHE A 498 8.28 -7.61 15.91
CA PHE A 498 7.58 -7.13 14.71
C PHE A 498 6.07 -7.45 14.79
N ILE A 499 5.22 -6.44 14.62
CA ILE A 499 3.77 -6.52 14.74
C ILE A 499 3.12 -6.13 13.41
N ASN A 500 2.37 -7.05 12.83
CA ASN A 500 1.52 -6.84 11.65
C ASN A 500 0.26 -7.71 11.79
N ARG A 501 -0.63 -7.31 12.72
CA ARG A 501 -1.84 -8.06 13.07
C ARG A 501 -2.95 -7.86 12.05
N TYR A 502 -3.11 -6.62 11.56
CA TYR A 502 -4.02 -6.24 10.50
C TYR A 502 -3.28 -5.46 9.44
N ASN A 503 -3.61 -5.73 8.19
CA ASN A 503 -3.01 -5.08 7.04
C ASN A 503 -4.11 -4.64 6.08
N GLY A 504 -4.15 -3.36 5.71
CA GLY A 504 -5.10 -2.79 4.74
C GLY A 504 -4.77 -3.08 3.27
N SER A 505 -4.32 -4.32 3.02
CA SER A 505 -3.83 -4.88 1.76
C SER A 505 -2.46 -4.40 1.30
N THR A 506 -1.78 -5.25 0.54
CA THR A 506 -0.51 -4.93 -0.16
C THR A 506 -0.59 -5.21 -1.65
N PHE A 507 -1.34 -6.24 -2.05
CA PHE A 507 -1.40 -6.80 -3.40
C PHE A 507 -0.01 -7.07 -4.02
N GLY A 508 0.97 -7.47 -3.19
CA GLY A 508 2.36 -7.67 -3.61
C GLY A 508 3.24 -6.42 -3.59
N ALA A 509 2.65 -5.22 -3.54
CA ALA A 509 3.36 -3.99 -3.89
C ALA A 509 3.93 -3.19 -2.72
N ALA A 510 3.35 -3.34 -1.52
CA ALA A 510 3.70 -2.52 -0.35
C ALA A 510 5.14 -2.75 0.17
N ARG A 511 5.83 -3.78 -0.34
CA ARG A 511 7.20 -4.09 0.02
C ARG A 511 8.16 -2.93 -0.26
N LEU A 512 8.09 -2.35 -1.46
CA LEU A 512 8.95 -1.21 -1.82
C LEU A 512 8.50 0.08 -1.12
N ALA A 513 7.19 0.29 -0.99
CA ALA A 513 6.64 1.50 -0.38
C ALA A 513 6.77 1.56 1.16
N ALA A 514 6.99 0.43 1.82
CA ALA A 514 7.08 0.37 3.28
C ALA A 514 8.35 -0.36 3.74
N GLU A 515 8.49 -1.66 3.43
CA GLU A 515 9.55 -2.52 3.98
C GLU A 515 10.97 -2.00 3.67
N ARG A 516 11.18 -1.37 2.50
CA ARG A 516 12.45 -0.71 2.11
C ARG A 516 12.94 0.28 3.15
N PHE A 517 12.03 0.99 3.81
CA PHE A 517 12.36 2.10 4.71
C PHE A 517 12.39 1.71 6.19
N TYR A 518 11.97 0.48 6.56
CA TYR A 518 11.86 0.07 7.96
C TYR A 518 13.15 0.26 8.78
N PRO A 519 14.34 -0.07 8.25
CA PRO A 519 15.58 0.14 8.98
C PRO A 519 15.91 1.61 9.21
N LEU A 520 15.58 2.49 8.27
CA LEU A 520 15.74 3.94 8.42
C LEU A 520 14.77 4.48 9.48
N ILE A 521 13.51 4.04 9.48
CA ILE A 521 12.53 4.45 10.49
C ILE A 521 12.92 3.95 11.89
N ALA A 522 13.42 2.71 12.00
CA ALA A 522 13.95 2.17 13.25
C ALA A 522 15.19 2.94 13.72
N HIS A 523 16.09 3.30 12.81
CA HIS A 523 17.26 4.13 13.12
C HIS A 523 16.85 5.51 13.63
N LEU A 524 15.91 6.18 12.95
CA LEU A 524 15.37 7.48 13.35
C LEU A 524 14.77 7.45 14.75
N ALA A 525 13.99 6.41 15.07
CA ALA A 525 13.46 6.23 16.43
C ALA A 525 14.57 6.00 17.47
N LYS A 526 15.69 5.39 17.07
CA LYS A 526 16.83 5.15 17.97
C LYS A 526 17.60 6.45 18.26
N VAL A 527 17.97 7.20 17.21
CA VAL A 527 18.81 8.40 17.36
C VAL A 527 18.04 9.57 18.00
N THR A 528 16.73 9.65 17.78
CA THR A 528 15.89 10.66 18.43
C THR A 528 15.46 10.28 19.86
N GLY A 529 15.62 9.01 20.23
CA GLY A 529 15.13 8.49 21.52
C GLY A 529 13.60 8.52 21.68
N ARG A 530 12.85 8.78 20.60
CA ARG A 530 11.39 8.92 20.60
C ARG A 530 10.77 7.94 19.60
N PRO A 531 9.53 7.47 19.81
CA PRO A 531 8.85 6.68 18.79
C PRO A 531 8.70 7.49 17.50
N VAL A 532 8.90 6.86 16.33
CA VAL A 532 8.76 7.53 15.02
C VAL A 532 7.69 6.82 14.21
N LYS A 533 6.76 7.58 13.64
CA LYS A 533 5.70 7.11 12.74
C LYS A 533 5.86 7.73 11.36
N ILE A 534 5.67 6.91 10.34
CA ILE A 534 5.48 7.36 8.97
C ILE A 534 4.28 6.66 8.36
N MET A 535 3.40 7.43 7.74
CA MET A 535 2.32 6.92 6.88
C MET A 535 2.37 7.77 5.62
N LEU A 536 2.72 7.16 4.49
CA LEU A 536 2.96 7.89 3.25
C LEU A 536 1.68 8.55 2.76
N PRO A 537 1.73 9.85 2.42
CA PRO A 537 0.72 10.47 1.58
C PRO A 537 0.51 9.68 0.30
N LYS A 538 -0.70 9.72 -0.25
CA LYS A 538 -1.07 8.82 -1.37
C LYS A 538 -0.19 9.03 -2.61
N ASP A 539 0.24 10.25 -2.91
CA ASP A 539 1.18 10.52 -4.02
C ASP A 539 2.58 9.95 -3.76
N GLN A 540 3.15 10.16 -2.57
CA GLN A 540 4.43 9.56 -2.19
C GLN A 540 4.34 8.04 -2.16
N GLU A 541 3.24 7.47 -1.66
CA GLU A 541 3.01 6.04 -1.69
C GLU A 541 2.99 5.52 -3.13
N LEU A 542 2.19 6.13 -4.01
CA LEU A 542 2.06 5.67 -5.40
C LEU A 542 3.40 5.71 -6.14
N ALA A 543 4.27 6.67 -5.84
CA ALA A 543 5.62 6.75 -6.40
C ALA A 543 6.58 5.67 -5.88
N GLN A 544 6.31 5.12 -4.69
CA GLN A 544 7.16 4.11 -4.03
C GLN A 544 6.64 2.68 -4.17
N LEU A 545 5.41 2.49 -4.67
CA LEU A 545 4.83 1.15 -4.83
C LEU A 545 5.56 0.36 -5.92
N GLN A 546 5.71 -0.94 -5.67
CA GLN A 546 6.04 -1.84 -6.76
C GLN A 546 4.89 -1.88 -7.76
N ILE A 547 5.21 -1.64 -9.02
CA ILE A 547 4.25 -1.64 -10.11
C ILE A 547 4.30 -3.02 -10.78
N LYS A 548 3.14 -3.57 -11.15
CA LYS A 548 3.11 -4.72 -12.06
C LYS A 548 3.74 -4.26 -13.37
N PRO A 549 4.86 -4.87 -13.82
CA PRO A 549 5.72 -4.28 -14.83
C PRO A 549 5.02 -4.12 -16.18
N GLU A 550 5.40 -3.10 -16.93
CA GLU A 550 5.04 -2.98 -18.35
C GLU A 550 5.62 -4.18 -19.11
N THR A 551 4.83 -4.75 -20.01
CA THR A 551 5.31 -5.81 -20.92
C THR A 551 4.96 -5.52 -22.36
N ILE A 552 5.88 -5.85 -23.26
CA ILE A 552 5.63 -5.99 -24.70
C ILE A 552 5.83 -7.46 -25.01
N THR A 553 4.75 -8.12 -25.45
CA THR A 553 4.74 -9.55 -25.69
C THR A 553 4.45 -9.81 -27.15
N LYS A 554 5.39 -10.47 -27.83
CA LYS A 554 5.26 -10.88 -29.23
C LYS A 554 4.99 -12.37 -29.28
N PHE A 555 3.98 -12.76 -30.05
CA PHE A 555 3.62 -14.15 -30.29
C PHE A 555 3.69 -14.45 -31.78
N LYS A 556 4.16 -15.66 -32.09
CA LYS A 556 3.94 -16.34 -33.36
C LYS A 556 3.36 -17.71 -33.05
N VAL A 557 2.15 -17.98 -33.52
CA VAL A 557 1.40 -19.20 -33.19
C VAL A 557 1.04 -19.92 -34.47
N GLY A 558 1.47 -21.18 -34.57
CA GLY A 558 1.11 -22.11 -35.63
C GLY A 558 0.01 -23.06 -35.15
N ALA A 559 -1.10 -23.13 -35.89
CA ALA A 559 -2.22 -23.99 -35.57
C ALA A 559 -2.70 -24.78 -36.79
N LYS A 560 -3.30 -25.94 -36.52
CA LYS A 560 -4.03 -26.76 -37.51
C LYS A 560 -5.46 -26.23 -37.69
N LYS A 561 -6.10 -26.58 -38.80
CA LYS A 561 -7.51 -26.21 -39.07
C LYS A 561 -8.50 -26.76 -38.04
N ASP A 562 -8.13 -27.84 -37.34
CA ASP A 562 -8.93 -28.42 -36.25
C ASP A 562 -8.77 -27.70 -34.90
N GLY A 563 -7.98 -26.62 -34.85
CA GLY A 563 -7.78 -25.79 -33.66
C GLY A 563 -6.59 -26.21 -32.77
N ARG A 564 -5.89 -27.31 -33.08
CA ARG A 564 -4.68 -27.69 -32.34
C ARG A 564 -3.53 -26.71 -32.61
N ILE A 565 -2.90 -26.24 -31.55
CA ILE A 565 -1.66 -25.45 -31.64
C ILE A 565 -0.47 -26.41 -31.75
N VAL A 566 0.34 -26.24 -32.79
CA VAL A 566 1.49 -27.10 -33.11
C VAL A 566 2.84 -26.41 -32.92
N ALA A 567 2.86 -25.07 -32.90
CA ALA A 567 4.03 -24.28 -32.55
C ALA A 567 3.64 -22.96 -31.88
N ILE A 568 4.44 -22.55 -30.89
CA ILE A 568 4.37 -21.22 -30.29
C ILE A 568 5.79 -20.71 -30.12
N GLU A 569 6.09 -19.59 -30.75
CA GLU A 569 7.21 -18.74 -30.39
C GLU A 569 6.68 -17.54 -29.61
N HIS A 570 7.31 -17.24 -28.48
CA HIS A 570 6.86 -16.21 -27.55
C HIS A 570 8.05 -15.44 -27.01
N GLN A 571 8.08 -14.13 -27.27
CA GLN A 571 9.10 -13.22 -26.76
C GLN A 571 8.44 -12.19 -25.85
N VAL A 572 8.99 -12.01 -24.65
CA VAL A 572 8.49 -11.03 -23.67
C VAL A 572 9.59 -10.07 -23.30
N TYR A 573 9.34 -8.80 -23.53
CA TYR A 573 10.10 -7.70 -22.96
C TYR A 573 9.39 -7.25 -21.69
N VAL A 574 10.12 -7.10 -20.59
CA VAL A 574 9.57 -6.72 -19.29
C VAL A 574 10.35 -5.52 -18.78
N SER A 575 9.64 -4.44 -18.40
CA SER A 575 10.26 -3.32 -17.69
C SER A 575 10.48 -3.71 -16.23
N VAL A 576 11.71 -3.66 -15.75
CA VAL A 576 12.06 -4.02 -14.37
C VAL A 576 12.31 -2.79 -13.48
N GLY A 577 12.23 -1.59 -14.04
CA GLY A 577 12.59 -0.36 -13.34
C GLY A 577 14.06 -0.33 -12.97
N ASP A 578 14.36 0.16 -11.76
CA ASP A 578 15.69 0.31 -11.18
C ASP A 578 16.15 -0.88 -10.32
N LEU A 579 15.28 -1.89 -10.14
CA LEU A 579 15.58 -3.06 -9.32
C LEU A 579 16.37 -4.10 -10.13
N GLU A 580 17.58 -4.41 -9.67
CA GLU A 580 18.37 -5.53 -10.19
C GLU A 580 17.93 -6.83 -9.50
N SER A 581 17.46 -7.80 -10.29
CA SER A 581 16.94 -9.10 -9.84
C SER A 581 17.99 -10.05 -9.30
#